data_AF-A0A8T6TKJ4-F1
#
_entry.id   AF-A0A8T6TKJ4-F1
#
_cell.length_a   1.000
_cell.length_b   1.000
_cell.length_c   1.000
_cell.angle_alpha   90.00
_cell.angle_beta   90.00
_cell.angle_gamma   90.00
#
_symmetry.space_group_name_H-M   'P 1'
#
loop_
_entity.id
_entity.type
_entity.pdbx_description
1 polymer ?
#
loop_
_entity_poly.entity_id
_entity_poly.type
_entity_poly.pdbx_seq_one_letter_code
_entity_poly.pdbx_strand_id
1 'polypeptide(L)' 'IILAASNRPDILDPALLRPGRFDRKITVPPPDLKGREEILKVHTKNKKLTPDVDLGLLARRTPGFV' A
#
# COMPACT_ATOMS: atom_id res chain seq x y z
N ILE A 1 3.15 -22.91 -2.89
CA ILE A 1 3.38 -21.48 -3.18
C ILE A 1 3.73 -20.81 -1.86
N ILE A 2 4.83 -20.06 -1.80
CA ILE A 2 5.28 -19.37 -0.58
C ILE A 2 5.13 -17.87 -0.81
N LEU A 3 4.64 -17.15 0.21
CA LEU A 3 4.57 -15.69 0.24
C LEU A 3 5.44 -15.19 1.39
N ALA A 4 6.22 -14.14 1.14
CA ALA A 4 7.02 -13.46 2.14
C ALA A 4 6.93 -11.95 1.92
N ALA A 5 7.05 -11.19 3.01
CA ALA A 5 7.08 -9.73 2.99
C ALA A 5 8.24 -9.24 3.86
N SER A 6 8.96 -8.22 3.39
CA SER A 6 10.03 -7.57 4.14
C SER A 6 10.10 -6.09 3.78
N ASN A 7 10.26 -5.23 4.79
CA ASN A 7 10.52 -3.80 4.62
C ASN A 7 12.02 -3.50 4.44
N ARG A 8 12.89 -4.51 4.58
CA ARG A 8 14.35 -4.41 4.41
C ARG A 8 14.86 -5.54 3.51
N PRO A 9 14.63 -5.49 2.19
CA PRO A 9 15.09 -6.52 1.27
C PRO A 9 16.62 -6.55 1.13
N ASP A 10 17.30 -5.46 1.49
CA ASP A 10 18.75 -5.26 1.46
C ASP A 10 19.52 -6.15 2.44
N ILE A 11 18.92 -6.51 3.59
CA ILE A 11 19.55 -7.36 4.61
C ILE A 11 19.24 -8.85 4.45
N LEU A 12 18.45 -9.23 3.45
CA LEU A 12 18.10 -10.64 3.23
C LEU A 12 19.32 -11.43 2.74
N ASP A 13 19.46 -12.66 3.23
CA ASP A 13 20.48 -13.58 2.73
C ASP A 13 20.33 -13.75 1.21
N PRO A 14 21.38 -13.44 0.40
CA PRO A 14 21.37 -13.61 -1.05
C PRO A 14 20.99 -15.02 -1.50
N ALA A 15 21.21 -16.04 -0.65
CA ALA A 15 20.79 -17.39 -0.92
C ALA A 15 19.27 -17.46 -1.12
N LEU A 16 18.45 -16.74 -0.33
CA LEU A 16 16.99 -16.75 -0.43
C LEU A 16 16.48 -16.14 -1.75
N LEU A 17 17.29 -15.29 -2.39
CA LEU A 17 16.95 -14.59 -3.62
C LEU A 17 17.34 -15.35 -4.90
N ARG A 18 17.93 -16.55 -4.76
CA ARG A 18 18.29 -17.40 -5.90
C ARG A 18 17.03 -18.00 -6.56
N PRO A 19 17.09 -18.29 -7.87
CA PRO A 19 16.02 -18.99 -8.56
C PRO A 19 15.60 -20.31 -7.87
N GLY A 20 14.30 -20.60 -7.85
CA GLY A 20 13.67 -21.71 -7.15
C GLY A 20 13.26 -21.41 -5.70
N ARG A 21 13.35 -20.15 -5.27
CA ARG A 21 13.00 -19.69 -3.90
C ARG A 21 12.04 -18.50 -3.99
N PHE A 22 12.51 -17.27 -3.73
CA PHE A 22 11.73 -16.06 -3.94
C PHE A 22 11.91 -15.53 -5.37
N ASP A 23 11.29 -16.24 -6.32
CA ASP A 23 11.44 -15.95 -7.75
C ASP A 23 10.77 -14.65 -8.18
N ARG A 24 9.62 -14.32 -7.57
CA ARG A 24 8.86 -13.10 -7.88
C ARG A 24 9.03 -12.09 -6.76
N LYS A 25 9.48 -10.89 -7.12
CA LYS A 25 9.62 -9.75 -6.21
C LYS A 25 8.64 -8.67 -6.66
N ILE A 26 7.75 -8.28 -5.76
CA ILE A 26 6.76 -7.23 -6.01
C ILE A 26 7.04 -6.13 -5.00
N THR A 27 7.40 -4.96 -5.51
CA THR A 27 7.59 -3.77 -4.66
C THR A 27 6.26 -3.07 -4.51
N VAL A 28 5.90 -2.72 -3.29
CA VAL A 28 4.68 -1.94 -2.99
C VAL A 28 5.09 -0.49 -2.75
N PRO A 29 4.84 0.43 -3.70
CA PRO A 29 5.14 1.84 -3.49
C PRO A 29 4.09 2.48 -2.57
N PRO A 30 4.40 3.63 -1.95
CA PRO A 30 3.40 4.46 -1.29
C PRO A 30 2.25 4.84 -2.24
N PRO A 31 1.02 5.02 -1.72
CA PRO A 31 -0.13 5.35 -2.55
C PRO A 31 -0.01 6.75 -3.15
N ASP A 32 -0.38 6.86 -4.42
CA ASP A 32 -0.57 8.15 -5.10
C ASP A 32 -1.87 8.84 -4.63
N LEU A 33 -2.18 10.01 -5.20
CA LEU A 33 -3.38 10.76 -4.82
C LEU A 33 -4.67 9.91 -5.00
N LYS A 34 -4.78 9.23 -6.13
CA LYS A 34 -5.94 8.39 -6.45
C LYS A 34 -6.01 7.18 -5.52
N GLY A 35 -4.88 6.52 -5.26
CA GLY A 35 -4.76 5.42 -4.33
C GLY A 35 -5.19 5.81 -2.92
N ARG A 36 -4.78 6.99 -2.43
CA ARG A 36 -5.22 7.50 -1.13
C ARG A 36 -6.74 7.74 -1.09
N GLU A 37 -7.32 8.30 -2.15
CA GLU A 37 -8.77 8.48 -2.23
C GLU A 37 -9.52 7.14 -2.21
N GLU A 38 -9.04 6.13 -2.96
CA GLU A 38 -9.65 4.79 -2.97
C GLU A 38 -9.51 4.07 -1.62
N ILE A 39 -8.36 4.20 -0.95
CA ILE A 39 -8.16 3.69 0.42
C ILE A 39 -9.19 4.32 1.36
N LEU A 40 -9.37 5.64 1.29
CA LEU A 40 -10.37 6.33 2.09
C LEU A 40 -11.79 5.83 1.78
N LYS A 41 -12.16 5.68 0.49
CA LYS A 41 -13.46 5.14 0.07
C LYS A 41 -13.71 3.73 0.62
N VAL A 42 -12.72 2.84 0.57
CA VAL A 42 -12.85 1.48 1.10
C VAL A 42 -13.11 1.51 2.61
N HIS A 43 -12.39 2.34 3.35
CA HIS A 43 -12.54 2.45 4.80
C HIS A 43 -13.77 3.23 5.26
N THR A 44 -14.37 4.05 4.39
CA THR A 44 -15.61 4.80 4.68
C THR A 44 -16.88 4.16 4.12
N LYS A 45 -16.77 3.14 3.27
CA LYS A 45 -17.90 2.48 2.59
C LYS A 45 -19.10 2.13 3.48
N ASN A 46 -18.84 1.69 4.71
CA ASN A 46 -19.87 1.28 5.67
C ASN A 46 -20.05 2.28 6.84
N LYS A 47 -19.58 3.52 6.67
CA LYS A 47 -19.65 4.57 7.70
C LYS A 47 -20.64 5.64 7.28
N LYS A 48 -21.36 6.18 8.26
CA LYS A 48 -22.20 7.37 8.04
C LYS A 48 -21.28 8.56 7.87
N LEU A 49 -21.17 9.05 6.64
CA LEU A 49 -20.54 10.31 6.32
C LEU A 49 -21.61 11.38 6.20
N THR A 50 -21.31 12.57 6.69
CA THR A 50 -22.11 13.75 6.40
C THR A 50 -21.85 14.20 4.94
N PRO A 51 -22.80 14.86 4.26
CA PRO A 51 -22.67 15.20 2.84
C PRO A 51 -21.52 16.17 2.50
N ASP A 52 -20.98 16.86 3.50
CA ASP A 52 -19.86 17.80 3.40
C ASP A 52 -18.48 17.11 3.39
N VAL A 53 -18.41 15.80 3.60
CA VAL A 53 -17.13 15.08 3.59
C VAL A 53 -16.65 14.85 2.16
N ASP A 54 -15.62 15.60 1.76
CA ASP A 54 -14.91 15.42 0.51
C ASP A 54 -13.63 14.56 0.71
N LEU A 55 -13.70 13.30 0.27
CA LEU A 55 -12.57 12.37 0.33
C LEU A 55 -11.42 12.75 -0.60
N GLY A 56 -11.69 13.43 -1.72
CA GLY A 56 -10.67 13.94 -2.63
C GLY A 56 -9.86 15.07 -2.00
N LEU A 57 -10.53 15.96 -1.26
CA LEU A 57 -9.85 16.99 -0.47
C LEU A 57 -8.97 16.38 0.62
N LEU A 58 -9.47 15.36 1.33
CA LEU A 58 -8.69 14.64 2.35
C LEU A 58 -7.47 13.95 1.74
N ALA A 59 -7.62 13.28 0.59
CA ALA A 59 -6.51 12.61 -0.10
C ALA A 59 -5.39 13.58 -0.54
N ARG A 60 -5.73 14.84 -0.85
CA ARG A 60 -4.77 15.91 -1.16
C ARG A 60 -4.01 16.41 0.07
N ARG A 61 -4.56 16.27 1.27
CA ARG A 61 -3.96 16.71 2.54
C ARG A 61 -3.11 15.64 3.22
N THR A 62 -3.14 14.40 2.74
CA THR A 62 -2.36 13.27 3.26
C THR A 62 -1.13 12.84 2.42
N PRO A 63 -0.36 13.72 1.74
CA PRO A 63 0.92 13.31 1.15
C PRO A 63 1.87 12.71 2.20
N GLY A 64 2.55 11.61 1.83
CA GLY A 64 3.54 10.95 2.70
C GLY A 64 2.96 9.97 3.72
N PHE A 65 1.63 9.79 3.76
CA PHE A 65 0.99 8.82 4.64
C PHE A 65 1.07 7.42 4.00
N VAL A 66 1.50 6.43 4.79
CA VAL A 66 1.71 5.02 4.43
C VAL A 66 1.14 4.10 5.50
#